data_AF-A0A1W9R8K9-F1
#
_entry.id   AF-A0A1W9R8K9-F1
#
_cell.length_a   1.000
_cell.length_b   1.000
_cell.length_c   1.000
_cell.angle_alpha   90.00
_cell.angle_beta   90.00
_cell.angle_gamma   90.00
#
_symmetry.space_group_name_H-M   'P 1'
#
loop_
_entity.id
_entity.type
_entity.pdbx_description
1 polymer ?
#
loop_
_entity_poly.entity_id
_entity_poly.type
_entity_poly.pdbx_seq_one_letter_code
_entity_poly.pdbx_strand_id
1 'polypeptide(L)'
;MEILKVGRRGQITLPVLIRKTILKGKYVGLEVSSDGKVMLIPVKIEKGRLDYTKEELEKIKKLAKAGKGKTYKTYQEAKKHIKSL
;
A
#
# COMPACT_ATOMS: atom_id res chain seq x y z
N MET A 1 -9.49 9.27 -29.92
CA MET A 1 -9.41 9.81 -28.56
C MET A 1 -10.80 9.69 -27.95
N GLU A 2 -10.96 8.87 -26.91
CA GLU A 2 -12.25 8.70 -26.23
C GLU A 2 -12.30 9.62 -25.01
N ILE A 3 -13.34 10.45 -24.89
CA ILE A 3 -13.49 11.41 -23.80
C ILE A 3 -14.47 10.81 -22.79
N LEU A 4 -13.99 10.55 -21.57
CA LEU A 4 -14.81 10.04 -20.48
C LEU A 4 -15.36 11.21 -19.66
N LYS A 5 -16.64 11.13 -19.29
CA LYS A 5 -17.23 12.12 -18.39
C LYS A 5 -16.68 11.95 -16.97
N VAL A 6 -16.32 13.08 -16.36
CA VAL A 6 -15.98 13.14 -14.94
C VAL A 6 -17.27 13.21 -14.13
N GLY A 7 -17.41 12.29 -13.17
CA GLY A 7 -18.53 12.25 -12.24
C GLY A 7 -18.50 13.41 -11.24
N ARG A 8 -19.59 13.59 -10.50
CA ARG A 8 -19.77 14.71 -9.55
C ARG A 8 -18.71 14.78 -8.43
N ARG A 9 -17.98 13.69 -8.17
CA ARG A 9 -16.92 13.61 -7.15
C ARG A 9 -15.52 13.48 -7.78
N GLY A 10 -15.36 13.86 -9.04
CA GLY A 10 -14.07 13.73 -9.74
C GLY A 10 -13.75 12.30 -10.19
N GLN A 11 -14.68 11.35 -10.07
CA GLN A 11 -14.44 9.96 -10.48
C GLN A 11 -14.60 9.77 -11.99
N ILE A 12 -13.78 8.92 -12.59
CA ILE A 12 -13.87 8.54 -14.01
C ILE A 12 -14.10 7.03 -14.10
N THR A 13 -15.08 6.63 -14.90
CA THR A 13 -15.37 5.20 -15.14
C THR A 13 -14.55 4.71 -16.32
N LEU A 14 -13.52 3.91 -16.05
CA LEU A 14 -12.69 3.32 -17.10
C LEU A 14 -13.43 2.19 -17.84
N PRO A 15 -13.34 2.11 -19.19
CA PRO A 15 -13.90 1.02 -19.98
C PRO A 15 -13.46 -0.37 -19.52
N VAL A 16 -14.35 -1.37 -19.69
CA VAL A 16 -14.12 -2.75 -19.26
C VAL A 16 -12.84 -3.34 -19.85
N LEU A 17 -12.56 -3.05 -21.12
CA LEU A 17 -11.36 -3.53 -21.82
C LEU A 17 -10.09 -3.06 -21.10
N ILE A 18 -9.93 -1.75 -20.88
CA ILE A 18 -8.77 -1.16 -20.19
C ILE A 18 -8.58 -1.77 -18.78
N ARG A 19 -9.68 -1.93 -18.02
CA ARG A 19 -9.61 -2.52 -16.69
C ARG A 19 -9.09 -3.96 -16.71
N LYS A 20 -9.46 -4.75 -17.73
CA LYS A 20 -9.08 -6.16 -17.84
C LYS A 20 -7.68 -6.37 -18.45
N THR A 21 -7.30 -5.57 -19.46
CA THR A 21 -6.01 -5.74 -20.15
C THR A 21 -4.86 -5.04 -19.43
N ILE A 22 -5.06 -3.79 -19.02
CA ILE A 22 -3.97 -2.94 -18.51
C ILE A 22 -3.89 -3.01 -16.99
N LEU A 23 -5.02 -2.87 -16.30
CA LEU A 23 -4.99 -2.68 -14.84
C LEU A 23 -4.86 -3.99 -14.04
N LYS A 24 -5.26 -5.14 -14.62
CA LYS A 24 -5.13 -6.52 -14.07
C LYS A 24 -5.44 -6.72 -12.56
N GLY A 25 -6.08 -5.75 -11.89
CA GLY A 25 -6.45 -5.85 -10.49
C GLY A 25 -5.98 -4.70 -9.60
N LYS A 26 -6.95 -3.85 -9.29
CA LYS A 26 -7.19 -3.09 -8.04
C LYS A 26 -6.55 -1.72 -7.85
N TYR A 27 -5.28 -1.51 -8.18
CA TYR A 27 -4.61 -0.25 -7.82
C TYR A 27 -3.97 0.45 -9.01
N VAL A 28 -4.16 1.77 -9.05
CA VAL A 28 -3.56 2.68 -10.02
C VAL A 28 -2.86 3.81 -9.29
N GLY A 29 -1.62 4.08 -9.67
CA GLY A 29 -0.94 5.32 -9.34
C GLY A 29 -1.52 6.44 -10.21
N LEU A 30 -1.61 7.63 -9.62
CA LEU A 30 -1.95 8.87 -10.32
C LEU A 30 -0.71 9.75 -10.32
N GLU A 31 -0.24 10.08 -11.51
CA GLU A 31 0.84 11.05 -11.70
C GLU A 31 0.30 12.26 -12.46
N VAL A 32 0.54 13.46 -11.93
CA VAL A 32 0.15 14.71 -12.56
C VAL A 32 1.38 15.27 -13.26
N SER A 33 1.32 15.34 -14.59
CA SER A 33 2.39 15.95 -15.38
C SER A 33 2.31 17.48 -15.31
N SER A 34 3.44 18.14 -15.61
CA SER A 34 3.56 19.60 -15.60
C SER A 34 2.62 20.32 -16.58
N ASP A 35 2.15 19.63 -17.62
CA ASP A 35 1.14 20.12 -18.57
C ASP A 35 -0.31 19.88 -18.11
N GLY A 36 -0.51 19.46 -16.85
CA GLY A 36 -1.81 19.29 -16.22
C GLY A 36 -2.54 18.00 -16.60
N LYS A 37 -1.89 17.08 -17.34
CA LYS A 37 -2.47 15.76 -17.61
C LYS A 37 -2.30 14.84 -16.41
N VAL A 38 -3.24 13.91 -16.27
CA VAL A 38 -3.18 12.87 -15.25
C VAL A 38 -2.91 11.54 -15.94
N MET A 39 -1.81 10.90 -15.58
CA MET A 39 -1.44 9.57 -16.06
C MET A 39 -1.86 8.51 -15.04
N LEU A 40 -2.48 7.45 -15.55
CA LEU A 40 -2.87 6.27 -14.78
C LEU A 40 -1.82 5.18 -14.97
N ILE A 41 -1.13 4.81 -13.88
CA ILE A 41 -0.06 3.82 -13.93
C ILE A 41 -0.51 2.58 -13.15
N PRO A 42 -0.52 1.38 -13.75
CA PRO A 42 -0.84 0.16 -13.01
C PRO A 42 0.25 -0.09 -11.95
N VAL A 43 -0.16 -0.21 -10.69
CA VAL A 43 0.77 -0.45 -9.58
C VAL A 43 0.48 -1.78 -8.92
N LYS A 44 1.54 -2.55 -8.71
CA LYS A 44 1.49 -3.75 -7.89
C LYS A 44 1.70 -3.30 -6.45
N ILE A 45 0.63 -3.31 -5.64
CA ILE A 45 0.81 -3.24 -4.19
C ILE A 45 1.41 -4.58 -3.79
N GLU A 46 2.73 -4.59 -3.60
CA GLU A 46 3.34 -5.60 -2.78
C GLU A 46 2.73 -5.41 -1.40
N LYS A 47 1.84 -6.35 -0.99
CA LYS A 47 1.45 -6.47 0.41
C LYS A 47 2.78 -6.50 1.14
N GLY A 48 3.07 -5.41 1.87
CA GLY A 48 4.38 -5.16 2.42
C GLY A 48 4.91 -6.47 2.98
N ARG A 49 6.12 -6.86 2.56
CA ARG A 49 6.83 -7.97 3.19
C ARG A 49 6.51 -7.87 4.67
N LEU A 50 5.78 -8.84 5.19
CA LEU A 50 5.58 -8.92 6.62
C LEU A 50 6.99 -9.15 7.13
N ASP A 51 7.62 -8.07 7.57
CA ASP A 51 9.00 -8.12 8.02
C ASP A 51 9.11 -9.08 9.20
N TYR A 52 7.99 -9.41 9.84
CA TYR A 52 7.91 -10.27 11.00
C TYR A 52 7.28 -11.62 10.69
N THR A 53 7.91 -12.69 11.21
CA THR A 53 7.34 -14.04 11.22
C THR A 53 6.13 -14.10 12.16
N LYS A 54 5.34 -15.20 12.08
CA LYS A 54 4.20 -15.42 12.99
C LYS A 54 4.61 -15.38 14.47
N GLU A 55 5.78 -15.94 14.78
CA GLU A 55 6.35 -15.96 16.13
C GLU A 55 6.72 -14.55 16.62
N GLU A 56 7.34 -13.74 15.75
CA GLU A 56 7.69 -12.35 16.06
C GLU A 56 6.44 -11.51 16.29
N LEU A 57 5.37 -11.73 15.53
CA LEU A 57 4.07 -11.08 15.73
C LEU A 57 3.40 -11.46 17.06
N GLU A 58 3.50 -12.71 17.50
CA GLU A 58 2.97 -13.12 18.81
C GLU A 58 3.75 -12.49 19.97
N LYS A 59 5.08 -12.40 19.85
CA LYS A 59 5.92 -11.68 20.82
C LYS A 59 5.54 -10.19 20.89
N ILE A 60 5.37 -9.52 19.75
CA ILE A 60 4.90 -8.13 19.70
C ILE A 60 3.53 -7.98 20.36
N LYS A 61 2.58 -8.91 20.11
CA LYS A 61 1.25 -8.90 20.74
C LYS A 61 1.33 -9.03 22.26
N LYS A 62 2.22 -9.89 22.79
CA LYS A 62 2.45 -10.04 24.23
C LYS A 62 3.03 -8.76 24.85
N LEU A 63 4.00 -8.13 24.18
CA LEU A 63 4.61 -6.87 24.62
C LEU A 63 3.61 -5.70 24.62
N ALA A 64 2.78 -5.60 23.58
CA ALA A 64 1.75 -4.57 23.50
C ALA A 64 0.73 -4.69 24.63
N LYS A 65 0.36 -5.92 25.03
CA LYS A 65 -0.52 -6.17 26.19
C LYS A 65 0.14 -5.86 27.53
N ALA A 66 1.47 -5.94 27.63
CA ALA A 66 2.23 -5.65 28.86
C ALA A 66 2.43 -4.15 29.14
N GLY A 67 1.85 -3.25 28.33
CA GLY A 67 1.68 -1.84 28.67
C GLY A 67 2.87 -0.90 28.45
N LYS A 68 4.04 -1.41 28.02
CA LYS A 68 5.19 -0.58 27.63
C LYS A 68 5.49 -0.76 26.14
N GLY A 69 4.67 -0.11 25.30
CA GLY A 69 4.96 -0.01 23.87
C GLY A 69 6.28 0.74 23.65
N LYS A 70 7.24 0.11 22.97
CA LYS A 70 8.51 0.73 22.59
C LYS A 70 8.47 1.06 21.10
N THR A 71 8.73 2.31 20.75
CA THR A 71 8.81 2.77 19.36
C THR A 71 10.24 2.64 18.88
N TYR A 72 10.45 2.03 17.71
CA TYR A 72 11.76 1.90 17.07
C TYR A 72 11.84 2.78 15.83
N LYS A 73 13.00 3.37 15.57
CA LYS A 73 13.20 4.22 14.39
C LYS A 73 13.39 3.38 13.12
N THR A 74 13.87 2.13 13.26
CA THR A 74 14.10 1.22 12.14
C THR A 74 13.55 -0.18 12.40
N TYR A 75 13.22 -0.92 11.33
CA TYR A 75 12.76 -2.32 11.44
C TYR A 75 13.83 -3.25 12.02
N GLN A 76 15.12 -2.94 11.79
CA GLN A 76 16.25 -3.74 12.28
C GLN A 76 16.38 -3.69 13.80
N GLU A 77 16.17 -2.49 14.39
CA GLU A 77 16.16 -2.30 15.84
C GLU A 77 15.01 -3.05 16.50
N ALA A 78 13.81 -2.98 15.90
CA ALA A 78 12.64 -3.72 16.38
C ALA A 78 12.90 -5.23 16.37
N LYS A 79 13.48 -5.77 15.27
CA LYS A 79 13.85 -7.19 15.19
C LYS A 79 14.90 -7.59 16.21
N LYS A 80 15.94 -6.79 16.44
CA LYS A 80 16.96 -7.07 17.47
C LYS A 80 16.33 -7.16 18.85
N HIS A 81 15.41 -6.26 19.17
CA HIS A 81 14.72 -6.29 20.46
C HIS A 81 13.81 -7.50 20.62
N ILE A 82 13.06 -7.87 19.57
CA ILE A 82 12.20 -9.07 19.59
C ILE A 82 13.03 -10.35 19.75
N LYS A 83 14.25 -10.40 19.20
CA LYS A 83 15.18 -11.53 19.41
C LYS A 83 15.75 -11.58 20.82
N SER A 84 15.90 -10.43 21.50
CA SER A 84 16.40 -10.36 22.88
C SER A 84 15.34 -10.68 23.95
N LEU A 85 14.11 -10.97 23.54
CA LEU A 85 12.96 -11.32 24.37
C LEU A 85 12.56 -12.78 24.18
#